data_AF-A0AAE8QRC5-F1
#
_entry.id   AF-A0AAE8QRC5-F1
#
_cell.length_a   1.000
_cell.length_b   1.000
_cell.length_c   1.000
_cell.angle_alpha   90.00
_cell.angle_beta   90.00
_cell.angle_gamma   90.00
#
_symmetry.space_group_name_H-M   'P 1'
#
loop_
_entity.id
_entity.type
_entity.pdbx_description
1 polymer ?
#
loop_
_entity_poly.entity_id
_entity_poly.type
_entity_poly.pdbx_seq_one_letter_code
_entity_poly.pdbx_strand_id
1 'polypeptide(L)'
;MSLENIIDCICKEATNKDSKKLEELLEQLYDYESAKILDIYPYQIKSNEKYSQVEVFLDKLEMVDFQQKTQDYHSYQKSLEKFERFFELMWLKSSEFYAFYYLPDPLYKDQLYYKVYENEWGKIIPKDLTEGTFVNIDEYTMLNSLIKLAVSDHLHLHFILPEENIVFSGNGLAFLIYSQHNLELLEKIANTEGLYIR
;
A
#
# COMPACT_ATOMS: atom_id res chain seq x y z
N MET A 1 -15.18 -11.15 -15.49
CA MET A 1 -16.03 -10.88 -14.31
C MET A 1 -16.25 -9.36 -14.27
N SER A 2 -17.24 -8.81 -13.57
CA SER A 2 -17.26 -7.35 -13.33
C SER A 2 -16.29 -7.00 -12.20
N LEU A 3 -15.82 -5.74 -12.14
CA LEU A 3 -15.00 -5.29 -11.01
C LEU A 3 -15.76 -5.42 -9.67
N GLU A 4 -17.07 -5.20 -9.69
CA GLU A 4 -17.94 -5.41 -8.52
C GLU A 4 -17.84 -6.84 -7.99
N ASN A 5 -18.13 -7.81 -8.86
CA ASN A 5 -18.18 -9.21 -8.48
C ASN A 5 -16.81 -9.72 -8.01
N ILE A 6 -15.70 -9.20 -8.56
CA ILE A 6 -14.38 -9.65 -8.13
C ILE A 6 -14.00 -9.10 -6.74
N ILE A 7 -14.33 -7.84 -6.45
CA ILE A 7 -14.11 -7.26 -5.11
C ILE A 7 -14.97 -8.02 -4.08
N ASP A 8 -16.25 -8.29 -4.40
CA ASP A 8 -17.13 -9.08 -3.54
C ASP A 8 -16.54 -10.47 -3.24
N CYS A 9 -16.00 -11.14 -4.27
CA CYS A 9 -15.32 -12.41 -4.10
C CYS A 9 -14.07 -12.27 -3.22
N ILE A 10 -13.23 -11.26 -3.43
CA ILE A 10 -12.03 -11.04 -2.61
C ILE A 10 -12.40 -10.82 -1.15
N CYS A 11 -13.34 -9.92 -0.88
CA CYS A 11 -13.79 -9.61 0.48
C CYS A 11 -14.38 -10.85 1.17
N LYS A 12 -15.17 -11.64 0.45
CA LYS A 12 -15.71 -12.90 0.95
C LYS A 12 -14.60 -13.91 1.27
N GLU A 13 -13.67 -14.14 0.34
CA GLU A 13 -12.60 -15.12 0.54
C GLU A 13 -11.60 -14.69 1.61
N ALA A 14 -11.42 -13.38 1.84
CA ALA A 14 -10.67 -12.84 2.97
C ALA A 14 -11.28 -13.28 4.30
N THR A 15 -12.60 -13.17 4.46
CA THR A 15 -13.31 -13.63 5.67
C THR A 15 -13.29 -15.17 5.81
N ASN A 16 -13.32 -15.90 4.70
CA ASN A 16 -13.16 -17.37 4.68
C ASN A 16 -11.71 -17.82 4.95
N LYS A 17 -10.73 -16.91 4.88
CA LYS A 17 -9.30 -17.17 5.01
C LYS A 17 -8.74 -18.15 3.97
N ASP A 18 -9.29 -18.10 2.75
CA ASP A 18 -8.78 -18.90 1.62
C ASP A 18 -7.68 -18.12 0.86
N SER A 19 -6.44 -18.26 1.34
CA SER A 19 -5.29 -17.53 0.80
C SER A 19 -5.00 -17.85 -0.67
N LYS A 20 -5.24 -19.10 -1.11
CA LYS A 20 -4.97 -19.53 -2.49
C LYS A 20 -6.00 -18.94 -3.44
N LYS A 21 -7.26 -18.90 -3.04
CA LYS A 21 -8.29 -18.26 -3.86
C LYS A 21 -8.12 -16.75 -3.90
N LEU A 22 -7.69 -16.14 -2.79
CA LEU A 22 -7.38 -14.71 -2.73
C LEU A 22 -6.28 -14.32 -3.70
N GLU A 23 -5.17 -15.06 -3.72
CA GLU A 23 -4.06 -14.88 -4.67
C GLU A 23 -4.57 -14.79 -6.12
N GLU A 24 -5.31 -15.80 -6.58
CA GLU A 24 -5.88 -15.84 -7.93
C GLU A 24 -6.81 -14.65 -8.25
N LEU A 25 -7.57 -14.17 -7.25
CA LEU A 25 -8.51 -13.06 -7.43
C LEU A 25 -7.82 -11.70 -7.42
N LEU A 26 -6.78 -11.53 -6.59
CA LEU A 26 -6.01 -10.29 -6.49
C LEU A 26 -5.20 -10.05 -7.77
N GLU A 27 -4.64 -11.10 -8.38
CA GLU A 27 -3.95 -11.01 -9.67
C GLU A 27 -4.88 -10.50 -10.79
N GLN A 28 -6.17 -10.85 -10.75
CA GLN A 28 -7.13 -10.38 -11.74
C GLN A 28 -7.51 -8.91 -11.58
N LEU A 29 -7.23 -8.26 -10.44
CA LEU A 29 -7.54 -6.83 -10.25
C LEU A 29 -6.75 -5.92 -11.21
N TYR A 30 -5.56 -6.35 -11.62
CA TYR A 30 -4.71 -5.57 -12.53
C TYR A 30 -5.28 -5.45 -13.95
N ASP A 31 -6.24 -6.30 -14.32
CA ASP A 31 -6.92 -6.24 -15.61
C ASP A 31 -7.98 -5.12 -15.68
N TYR A 32 -8.29 -4.45 -14.56
CA TYR A 32 -9.34 -3.43 -14.49
C TYR A 32 -8.77 -2.00 -14.43
N GLU A 33 -8.99 -1.24 -15.51
CA GLU A 33 -8.57 0.16 -15.63
C GLU A 33 -9.40 1.16 -14.78
N SER A 34 -10.50 0.71 -14.17
CA SER A 34 -11.42 1.58 -13.41
C SER A 34 -11.00 1.85 -11.96
N ALA A 35 -9.81 1.42 -11.55
CA ALA A 35 -9.28 1.69 -10.22
C ALA A 35 -9.04 3.20 -10.00
N LYS A 36 -9.30 3.67 -8.78
CA LYS A 36 -8.92 5.02 -8.36
C LYS A 36 -7.51 5.01 -7.79
N ILE A 37 -6.81 6.13 -7.81
CA ILE A 37 -5.45 6.23 -7.26
C ILE A 37 -5.49 7.10 -6.00
N LEU A 38 -5.07 6.55 -4.86
CA LEU A 38 -4.71 7.27 -3.63
C LEU A 38 -3.23 7.68 -3.68
N ASP A 39 -2.92 8.97 -3.69
CA ASP A 39 -1.53 9.46 -3.70
C ASP A 39 -1.34 10.79 -2.97
N ILE A 40 -0.10 11.29 -2.91
CA ILE A 40 0.26 12.58 -2.31
C ILE A 40 0.27 13.75 -3.30
N TYR A 41 -0.08 13.54 -4.57
CA TYR A 41 0.14 14.51 -5.65
C TYR A 41 -1.15 15.23 -6.05
N PRO A 42 -1.36 16.48 -5.62
CA PRO A 42 -2.41 17.30 -6.17
C PRO A 42 -1.95 17.89 -7.50
N TYR A 43 -2.20 17.29 -8.67
CA TYR A 43 -2.29 18.11 -9.90
C TYR A 43 -2.98 17.42 -11.08
N GLN A 44 -4.00 18.10 -11.62
CA GLN A 44 -4.38 18.02 -13.03
C GLN A 44 -3.20 18.49 -13.89
N ILE A 45 -2.55 17.57 -14.58
CA ILE A 45 -1.41 17.86 -15.46
C ILE A 45 -1.88 18.66 -16.67
N LYS A 46 -1.42 19.90 -16.82
CA LYS A 46 -1.57 20.69 -18.06
C LYS A 46 -0.27 20.81 -18.88
N SER A 47 0.81 20.11 -18.51
CA SER A 47 2.07 20.12 -19.28
C SER A 47 2.95 18.90 -18.97
N ASN A 48 3.37 18.19 -20.02
CA ASN A 48 4.23 17.00 -19.98
C ASN A 48 5.70 17.31 -19.61
N GLU A 49 6.16 18.57 -19.68
CA GLU A 49 7.59 18.87 -19.56
C GLU A 49 8.12 18.78 -18.11
N LYS A 50 7.25 18.93 -17.11
CA LYS A 50 7.63 18.83 -15.68
C LYS A 50 7.77 17.40 -15.15
N TYR A 51 7.26 16.39 -15.87
CA TYR A 51 7.32 14.99 -15.45
C TYR A 51 8.72 14.37 -15.56
N SER A 52 9.55 14.88 -16.48
CA SER A 52 10.94 14.44 -16.65
C SER A 52 11.82 14.69 -15.41
N GLN A 53 11.37 15.52 -14.46
CA GLN A 53 12.12 15.81 -13.25
C GLN A 53 11.61 15.03 -12.03
N VAL A 54 10.38 14.51 -12.02
CA VAL A 54 9.83 13.79 -10.85
C VAL A 54 10.16 12.30 -10.88
N GLU A 55 10.11 11.65 -12.05
CA GLU A 55 10.58 10.25 -12.18
C GLU A 55 12.07 10.12 -11.88
N VAL A 56 12.87 11.14 -12.22
CA VAL A 56 14.32 11.16 -11.98
C VAL A 56 14.68 11.36 -10.49
N PHE A 57 13.72 11.76 -9.64
CA PHE A 57 13.96 11.94 -8.21
C PHE A 57 13.92 10.63 -7.42
N LEU A 58 13.25 9.58 -7.92
CA LEU A 58 13.13 8.30 -7.23
C LEU A 58 14.20 7.30 -7.68
N ASP A 59 14.54 7.27 -8.97
CA ASP A 59 15.55 6.35 -9.54
C ASP A 59 17.00 6.65 -9.10
N LYS A 60 17.28 7.83 -8.53
CA LYS A 60 18.64 8.26 -8.15
C LYS A 60 18.92 8.29 -6.65
N LEU A 61 18.06 7.69 -5.84
CA LEU A 61 18.30 7.60 -4.40
C LEU A 61 19.23 6.44 -4.05
N GLU A 62 20.48 6.55 -4.51
CA GLU A 62 21.58 5.88 -3.81
C GLU A 62 21.66 6.48 -2.40
N MET A 63 21.26 5.69 -1.40
CA MET A 63 21.01 6.08 -0.01
C MET A 63 22.16 6.78 0.73
N VAL A 64 23.39 6.80 0.19
CA VAL A 64 24.51 7.53 0.81
C VAL A 64 24.26 9.04 0.79
N ASP A 65 23.50 9.55 -0.18
CA ASP A 65 23.12 10.96 -0.27
C ASP A 65 21.74 11.29 0.34
N PHE A 66 20.88 10.29 0.59
CA PHE A 66 19.49 10.51 1.04
C PHE A 66 19.40 11.03 2.48
N GLN A 67 20.33 10.63 3.36
CA GLN A 67 20.38 11.14 4.74
C GLN A 67 21.14 12.47 4.87
N GLN A 68 22.01 12.83 3.91
CA GLN A 68 22.81 14.06 3.99
C GLN A 68 22.07 15.29 3.46
N LYS A 69 20.98 15.12 2.69
CA LYS A 69 20.03 16.19 2.35
C LYS A 69 18.81 16.11 3.27
N THR A 70 18.96 16.64 4.48
CA THR A 70 17.96 16.63 5.56
C THR A 70 16.55 17.07 5.13
N GLN A 71 16.41 17.91 4.11
CA GLN A 71 15.10 18.38 3.63
C GLN A 71 14.30 17.30 2.86
N ASP A 72 14.99 16.40 2.15
CA ASP A 72 14.35 15.35 1.32
C ASP A 72 13.82 14.21 2.20
N TYR A 73 14.59 13.82 3.23
CA TYR A 73 14.16 12.81 4.21
C TYR A 73 12.99 13.30 5.09
N HIS A 74 13.03 14.54 5.59
CA HIS A 74 11.92 15.08 6.38
C HIS A 74 10.62 15.19 5.57
N SER A 75 10.73 15.51 4.27
CA SER A 75 9.57 15.58 3.39
C SER A 75 9.00 14.19 3.10
N TYR A 76 9.86 13.18 2.91
CA TYR A 76 9.45 11.79 2.80
C TYR A 76 8.73 11.29 4.06
N GLN A 77 9.29 11.53 5.25
CA GLN A 77 8.68 11.13 6.52
C GLN A 77 7.30 11.77 6.71
N LYS A 78 7.15 13.05 6.36
CA LYS A 78 5.85 13.72 6.35
C LYS A 78 4.86 13.07 5.39
N SER A 79 5.31 12.60 4.22
CA SER A 79 4.44 11.89 3.28
C SER A 79 4.02 10.51 3.82
N LEU A 80 4.95 9.79 4.45
CA LEU A 80 4.66 8.53 5.13
C LEU A 80 3.60 8.70 6.23
N GLU A 81 3.73 9.73 7.08
CA GLU A 81 2.77 10.03 8.15
C GLU A 81 1.34 10.19 7.61
N LYS A 82 1.16 10.72 6.40
CA LYS A 82 -0.18 10.85 5.77
C LYS A 82 -0.80 9.50 5.46
N PHE A 83 -0.02 8.58 4.90
CA PHE A 83 -0.50 7.22 4.62
C PHE A 83 -0.75 6.45 5.92
N GLU A 84 0.14 6.60 6.92
CA GLU A 84 -0.06 6.01 8.25
C GLU A 84 -1.39 6.46 8.85
N ARG A 85 -1.68 7.77 8.83
CA ARG A 85 -2.95 8.31 9.34
C ARG A 85 -4.17 7.87 8.53
N PHE A 86 -4.06 7.86 7.20
CA PHE A 86 -5.15 7.42 6.34
C PHE A 86 -5.55 5.97 6.66
N PHE A 87 -4.57 5.05 6.65
CA PHE A 87 -4.84 3.63 6.91
C PHE A 87 -5.17 3.36 8.38
N GLU A 88 -4.64 4.13 9.34
CA GLU A 88 -5.06 4.07 10.74
C GLU A 88 -6.55 4.39 10.90
N LEU A 89 -7.05 5.45 10.25
CA LEU A 89 -8.47 5.81 10.30
C LEU A 89 -9.36 4.76 9.65
N MET A 90 -8.89 4.13 8.58
CA MET A 90 -9.58 3.01 7.95
C MET A 90 -9.61 1.78 8.86
N TRP A 91 -8.46 1.43 9.45
CA TRP A 91 -8.31 0.31 10.37
C TRP A 91 -9.18 0.45 11.63
N LEU A 92 -9.20 1.63 12.26
CA LEU A 92 -10.01 1.90 13.45
C LEU A 92 -11.52 1.83 13.20
N LYS A 93 -11.96 1.95 11.94
CA LYS A 93 -13.38 1.87 11.57
C LYS A 93 -13.84 0.47 11.19
N SER A 94 -12.92 -0.43 10.88
CA SER A 94 -13.22 -1.78 10.41
C SER A 94 -13.10 -2.79 11.55
N SER A 95 -14.02 -3.75 11.61
CA SER A 95 -13.89 -4.89 12.52
C SER A 95 -12.90 -5.95 11.99
N GLU A 96 -12.73 -5.99 10.67
CA GLU A 96 -11.80 -6.88 9.97
C GLU A 96 -10.97 -6.09 8.96
N PHE A 97 -9.64 -6.30 9.00
CA PHE A 97 -8.71 -5.62 8.11
C PHE A 97 -7.56 -6.57 7.79
N TYR A 98 -7.40 -6.92 6.52
CA TYR A 98 -6.46 -7.94 6.09
C TYR A 98 -5.35 -7.35 5.22
N ALA A 99 -4.18 -8.00 5.24
CA ALA A 99 -3.13 -7.78 4.26
C ALA A 99 -2.80 -9.07 3.51
N PHE A 100 -2.57 -8.93 2.21
CA PHE A 100 -2.00 -9.96 1.36
C PHE A 100 -0.76 -9.42 0.67
N TYR A 101 0.39 -10.10 0.78
CA TYR A 101 1.63 -9.65 0.17
C TYR A 101 2.58 -10.80 -0.13
N TYR A 102 3.48 -10.57 -1.08
CA TYR A 102 4.63 -11.43 -1.29
C TYR A 102 5.86 -10.78 -0.71
N LEU A 103 6.62 -11.57 0.03
CA LEU A 103 7.97 -11.18 0.36
C LEU A 103 8.83 -11.31 -0.91
N PRO A 104 9.52 -10.25 -1.39
CA PRO A 104 10.48 -10.36 -2.49
C PRO A 104 11.48 -11.52 -2.30
N ASP A 105 11.96 -12.17 -3.36
CA ASP A 105 12.86 -13.34 -3.23
C ASP A 105 14.16 -13.01 -2.40
N PRO A 106 14.89 -14.01 -1.84
CA PRO A 106 15.80 -13.91 -0.68
C PRO A 106 17.14 -13.19 -0.90
N LEU A 107 17.16 -12.11 -1.66
CA LEU A 107 18.19 -11.06 -1.53
C LEU A 107 18.16 -10.38 -0.13
N TYR A 108 17.19 -10.78 0.70
CA TYR A 108 16.76 -10.30 2.02
C TYR A 108 17.79 -10.08 3.14
N LYS A 109 19.03 -10.55 3.07
CA LYS A 109 19.98 -10.33 4.19
C LYS A 109 21.14 -9.40 3.85
N ASP A 110 21.52 -9.34 2.58
CA ASP A 110 22.70 -8.61 2.14
C ASP A 110 22.38 -7.33 1.37
N GLN A 111 21.12 -7.10 1.01
CA GLN A 111 20.70 -5.83 0.43
C GLN A 111 20.50 -4.75 1.50
N LEU A 112 20.84 -3.52 1.12
CA LEU A 112 20.72 -2.31 1.94
C LEU A 112 19.31 -2.14 2.53
N TYR A 113 18.28 -2.54 1.77
CA TYR A 113 16.86 -2.38 2.11
C TYR A 113 16.44 -3.08 3.41
N TYR A 114 16.90 -4.31 3.65
CA TYR A 114 16.56 -5.04 4.87
C TYR A 114 17.18 -4.40 6.12
N LYS A 115 18.43 -3.92 6.02
CA LYS A 115 19.15 -3.31 7.16
C LYS A 115 18.49 -2.02 7.66
N VAL A 116 17.82 -1.28 6.78
CA VAL A 116 17.17 -0.01 7.13
C VAL A 116 15.84 -0.25 7.84
N TYR A 117 15.11 -1.29 7.43
CA TYR A 117 13.77 -1.62 7.92
C TYR A 117 13.72 -2.94 8.68
N GLU A 118 14.82 -3.35 9.31
CA GLU A 118 14.95 -4.65 9.98
C GLU A 118 13.86 -4.84 11.05
N ASN A 119 13.53 -3.77 11.77
CA ASN A 119 12.47 -3.78 12.78
C ASN A 119 11.09 -4.01 12.18
N GLU A 120 10.78 -3.32 11.07
CA GLU A 120 9.52 -3.45 10.35
C GLU A 120 9.40 -4.86 9.74
N TRP A 121 10.45 -5.35 9.07
CA TRP A 121 10.50 -6.70 8.52
C TRP A 121 10.34 -7.77 9.60
N GLY A 122 11.03 -7.62 10.74
CA GLY A 122 10.95 -8.58 11.85
C GLY A 122 9.55 -8.74 12.43
N LYS A 123 8.65 -7.77 12.21
CA LYS A 123 7.24 -7.83 12.64
C LYS A 123 6.32 -8.54 11.66
N ILE A 124 6.70 -8.64 10.39
CA ILE A 124 5.82 -9.14 9.33
C ILE A 124 6.32 -10.41 8.64
N ILE A 125 7.60 -10.78 8.81
CA ILE A 125 8.13 -12.00 8.19
C ILE A 125 7.36 -13.23 8.70
N PRO A 126 6.71 -13.99 7.80
CA PRO A 126 6.07 -15.25 8.13
C PRO A 126 7.13 -16.32 8.39
N LYS A 127 6.71 -17.39 9.06
CA LYS A 127 7.58 -18.54 9.35
C LYS A 127 7.84 -19.40 8.11
N ASP A 128 7.00 -19.30 7.08
CA ASP A 128 7.10 -20.03 5.82
C ASP A 128 7.10 -19.04 4.65
N LEU A 129 8.05 -19.20 3.73
CA LEU A 129 8.38 -18.21 2.69
C LEU A 129 7.96 -18.66 1.29
N THR A 130 7.24 -19.78 1.16
CA THR A 130 6.98 -20.40 -0.15
C THR A 130 5.69 -19.95 -0.83
N GLU A 131 4.82 -19.20 -0.15
CA GLU A 131 3.51 -18.77 -0.67
C GLU A 131 3.22 -17.29 -0.30
N GLY A 132 2.21 -16.70 -0.95
CA GLY A 132 1.70 -15.38 -0.60
C GLY A 132 1.25 -15.33 0.86
N THR A 133 1.61 -14.26 1.56
CA THR A 133 1.34 -14.10 2.98
C THR A 133 0.01 -13.39 3.19
N PHE A 134 -0.96 -14.09 3.77
CA PHE A 134 -2.24 -13.54 4.16
C PHE A 134 -2.33 -13.41 5.68
N VAL A 135 -2.59 -12.21 6.18
CA VAL A 135 -2.67 -11.91 7.62
C VAL A 135 -3.88 -11.04 7.94
N ASN A 136 -4.47 -11.29 9.11
CA ASN A 136 -5.35 -10.33 9.76
C ASN A 136 -4.49 -9.30 10.49
N ILE A 137 -4.81 -8.01 10.35
CA ILE A 137 -4.11 -6.92 11.03
C ILE A 137 -4.88 -6.60 12.31
N ASP A 138 -4.57 -7.31 13.38
CA ASP A 138 -5.15 -7.09 14.72
C ASP A 138 -4.27 -6.20 15.62
N GLU A 139 -3.03 -5.96 15.22
CA GLU A 139 -2.08 -5.10 15.93
C GLU A 139 -1.70 -3.84 15.12
N TYR A 140 -1.83 -2.68 15.77
CA TYR A 140 -1.39 -1.39 15.20
C TYR A 140 0.09 -1.39 14.77
N THR A 141 0.94 -2.16 15.47
CA THR A 141 2.36 -2.23 15.13
C THR A 141 2.62 -2.96 13.82
N MET A 142 1.78 -3.93 13.47
CA MET A 142 1.81 -4.64 12.19
C MET A 142 1.33 -3.72 11.07
N LEU A 143 0.21 -3.02 11.28
CA LEU A 143 -0.33 -2.02 10.34
C LEU A 143 0.75 -1.02 9.91
N ASN A 144 1.37 -0.34 10.89
CA ASN A 144 2.40 0.65 10.60
C ASN A 144 3.62 0.05 9.90
N SER A 145 4.00 -1.19 10.21
CA SER A 145 5.15 -1.82 9.56
C SER A 145 4.87 -2.13 8.09
N LEU A 146 3.67 -2.62 7.78
CA LEU A 146 3.22 -2.86 6.40
C LEU A 146 3.15 -1.55 5.61
N ILE A 147 2.57 -0.49 6.18
CA ILE A 147 2.47 0.83 5.53
C ILE A 147 3.86 1.39 5.23
N LYS A 148 4.78 1.34 6.21
CA LYS A 148 6.16 1.81 6.02
C LYS A 148 6.85 1.10 4.88
N LEU A 149 6.79 -0.23 4.88
CA LEU A 149 7.44 -1.04 3.86
C LEU A 149 6.82 -0.81 2.48
N ALA A 150 5.49 -0.71 2.40
CA ALA A 150 4.82 -0.40 1.15
C ALA A 150 5.19 0.99 0.64
N VAL A 151 5.03 2.04 1.46
CA VAL A 151 5.32 3.42 1.07
C VAL A 151 6.79 3.66 0.71
N SER A 152 7.70 2.89 1.31
CA SER A 152 9.13 2.88 0.96
C SER A 152 9.47 2.11 -0.32
N ASP A 153 8.45 1.60 -1.03
CA ASP A 153 8.59 0.80 -2.25
C ASP A 153 9.37 -0.51 -2.02
N HIS A 154 9.27 -1.08 -0.81
CA HIS A 154 9.94 -2.32 -0.42
C HIS A 154 8.99 -3.52 -0.34
N LEU A 155 7.69 -3.27 -0.37
CA LEU A 155 6.68 -4.30 -0.27
C LEU A 155 5.45 -3.94 -1.10
N HIS A 156 5.24 -4.66 -2.19
CA HIS A 156 3.95 -4.63 -2.86
C HIS A 156 2.93 -5.41 -2.03
N LEU A 157 1.81 -4.78 -1.67
CA LEU A 157 0.79 -5.42 -0.85
C LEU A 157 -0.63 -5.00 -1.24
N HIS A 158 -1.58 -5.80 -0.77
CA HIS A 158 -2.99 -5.54 -0.82
C HIS A 158 -3.55 -5.39 0.59
N PHE A 159 -4.25 -4.28 0.87
CA PHE A 159 -5.10 -4.18 2.06
C PHE A 159 -6.55 -4.47 1.67
N ILE A 160 -7.22 -5.31 2.44
CA ILE A 160 -8.58 -5.76 2.15
C ILE A 160 -9.46 -5.43 3.36
N LEU A 161 -10.54 -4.67 3.11
CA LEU A 161 -11.53 -4.27 4.10
C LEU A 161 -12.88 -4.85 3.70
N PRO A 162 -13.23 -6.06 4.18
CA PRO A 162 -14.43 -6.75 3.70
C PRO A 162 -15.73 -6.00 3.99
N GLU A 163 -15.85 -5.39 5.17
CA GLU A 163 -17.07 -4.68 5.58
C GLU A 163 -17.41 -3.49 4.66
N GLU A 164 -16.37 -2.82 4.16
CA GLU A 164 -16.51 -1.65 3.30
C GLU A 164 -16.48 -2.03 1.81
N ASN A 165 -16.22 -3.31 1.51
CA ASN A 165 -15.99 -3.84 0.17
C ASN A 165 -14.90 -3.08 -0.60
N ILE A 166 -13.74 -2.89 0.06
CA ILE A 166 -12.61 -2.12 -0.48
C ILE A 166 -11.36 -2.99 -0.53
N VAL A 167 -10.63 -2.90 -1.64
CA VAL A 167 -9.25 -3.38 -1.75
C VAL A 167 -8.34 -2.23 -2.14
N PHE A 168 -7.27 -2.02 -1.36
CA PHE A 168 -6.14 -1.18 -1.75
C PHE A 168 -5.03 -2.07 -2.27
N SER A 169 -4.38 -1.71 -3.37
CA SER A 169 -3.25 -2.45 -3.96
C SER A 169 -2.15 -1.49 -4.34
N GLY A 170 -0.92 -1.73 -3.89
CA GLY A 170 0.21 -0.91 -4.32
C GLY A 170 1.37 -0.88 -3.34
N ASN A 171 2.25 0.06 -3.64
CA ASN A 171 3.50 0.36 -3.00
C ASN A 171 3.93 1.78 -3.41
N GLY A 172 4.97 2.27 -2.77
CA GLY A 172 5.41 3.65 -2.90
C GLY A 172 4.35 4.63 -2.43
N LEU A 173 4.41 5.84 -2.99
CA LEU A 173 3.51 6.94 -2.64
C LEU A 173 2.21 6.92 -3.46
N ALA A 174 1.76 5.74 -3.90
CA ALA A 174 0.53 5.54 -4.65
C ALA A 174 -0.12 4.17 -4.39
N PHE A 175 -1.42 4.15 -4.13
CA PHE A 175 -2.21 2.92 -4.02
C PHE A 175 -3.40 2.96 -4.96
N LEU A 176 -3.65 1.86 -5.67
CA LEU A 176 -4.89 1.63 -6.38
C LEU A 176 -5.99 1.31 -5.37
N ILE A 177 -7.16 1.92 -5.56
CA ILE A 177 -8.36 1.71 -4.77
C ILE A 177 -9.40 1.05 -5.67
N TYR A 178 -9.77 -0.16 -5.29
CA TYR A 178 -10.87 -0.90 -5.88
C TYR A 178 -12.03 -0.85 -4.89
N SER A 179 -13.03 -0.02 -5.19
CA SER A 179 -14.22 0.15 -4.35
C SER A 179 -15.46 0.48 -5.19
N GLN A 180 -16.61 0.05 -4.69
CA GLN A 180 -17.95 0.36 -5.21
C GLN A 180 -18.67 1.44 -4.40
N HIS A 181 -18.28 1.60 -3.13
CA HIS A 181 -19.01 2.39 -2.14
C HIS A 181 -18.04 3.26 -1.35
N ASN A 182 -18.58 4.25 -0.62
CA ASN A 182 -17.79 5.08 0.29
C ASN A 182 -16.68 5.93 -0.36
N LEU A 183 -16.63 6.08 -1.68
CA LEU A 183 -15.62 6.92 -2.35
C LEU A 183 -15.60 8.36 -1.82
N GLU A 184 -16.76 8.96 -1.58
CA GLU A 184 -16.85 10.31 -0.99
C GLU A 184 -16.25 10.38 0.43
N LEU A 185 -16.45 9.32 1.23
CA LEU A 185 -15.86 9.23 2.56
C LEU A 185 -14.35 9.04 2.48
N LEU A 186 -13.88 8.16 1.60
CA LEU A 186 -12.45 7.95 1.34
C LEU A 186 -11.78 9.23 0.86
N GLU A 187 -12.42 9.96 -0.07
CA GLU A 187 -11.94 11.25 -0.56
C GLU A 187 -11.85 12.27 0.58
N LYS A 188 -12.84 12.30 1.47
CA LYS A 188 -12.83 13.20 2.64
C LYS A 188 -11.69 12.86 3.60
N ILE A 189 -11.47 11.57 3.89
CA ILE A 189 -10.37 11.12 4.77
C ILE A 189 -9.03 11.44 4.11
N ALA A 190 -8.84 11.04 2.84
CA ALA A 190 -7.63 11.33 2.06
C ALA A 190 -7.31 12.82 2.07
N ASN A 191 -8.27 13.68 1.72
CA ASN A 191 -8.07 15.13 1.67
C ASN A 191 -7.73 15.73 3.05
N THR A 192 -8.27 15.17 4.15
CA THR A 192 -7.96 15.61 5.51
C THR A 192 -6.50 15.32 5.86
N GLU A 193 -5.98 14.18 5.41
CA GLU A 193 -4.58 13.80 5.59
C GLU A 193 -3.65 14.40 4.51
N GLY A 194 -4.19 15.19 3.57
CA GLY A 194 -3.40 15.78 2.48
C GLY A 194 -2.93 14.75 1.44
N LEU A 195 -3.74 13.71 1.24
CA LEU A 195 -3.74 12.75 0.13
C LEU A 195 -4.87 13.08 -0.84
N TYR A 196 -4.82 12.48 -2.03
CA TYR A 196 -5.78 12.71 -3.12
C TYR A 196 -6.23 11.38 -3.69
N ILE A 197 -7.52 11.31 -4.06
CA ILE A 197 -8.11 10.19 -4.81
C ILE A 197 -8.49 10.69 -6.21
N ARG A 198 -8.10 9.97 -7.26
CA ARG A 198 -8.39 10.32 -8.67
C ARG A 198 -8.83 9.14 -9.51
#